data_AF-A0A8S3ES88-F1
#
_entry.id   AF-A0A8S3ES88-F1
#
_cell.length_a   1.000
_cell.length_b   1.000
_cell.length_c   1.000
_cell.angle_alpha   90.00
_cell.angle_beta   90.00
_cell.angle_gamma   90.00
#
_symmetry.space_group_name_H-M   'P 1'
#
loop_
_entity.id
_entity.type
_entity.pdbx_description
1 polymer ?
#
loop_
_entity_poly.entity_id
_entity_poly.type
_entity_poly.pdbx_seq_one_letter_code
_entity_poly.pdbx_strand_id
1 'polypeptide(L)' 'MHFGLTKAPATFQRLMDLVLGGLKWSCALVYLDDIIVYSSTFQSHLQHLNSVLERIQSSGLT' A
#
# COMPACT_ATOMS: atom_id res chain seq x y z
N MET A 1 0.08 -12.97 9.88
CA MET A 1 1.15 -11.97 10.21
C MET A 1 1.21 -11.80 11.72
N HIS A 2 2.41 -11.75 12.30
CA HIS A 2 2.60 -11.40 13.72
C HIS A 2 2.89 -9.89 13.81
N PHE A 3 1.85 -9.09 14.07
CA PHE A 3 2.00 -7.66 14.34
C PHE A 3 2.61 -7.49 15.74
N GLY A 4 3.75 -6.79 15.85
CA GLY A 4 4.38 -6.49 17.15
C GLY A 4 5.85 -6.90 17.33
N LEU A 5 6.50 -7.50 16.32
CA LEU A 5 7.96 -7.67 16.36
C LEU A 5 8.63 -6.34 16.02
N THR A 6 9.60 -5.88 16.82
CA THR A 6 10.29 -4.59 16.68
C THR A 6 10.91 -4.33 15.29
N LYS A 7 11.09 -5.37 14.47
CA LYS A 7 11.62 -5.30 13.09
C LYS A 7 10.59 -5.59 11.99
N ALA A 8 9.37 -6.00 12.35
CA ALA A 8 8.30 -6.27 11.38
C ALA A 8 7.89 -5.02 10.55
N PRO A 9 7.82 -3.79 11.12
CA PRO A 9 7.42 -2.61 10.35
C PRO A 9 8.40 -2.30 9.20
N ALA A 10 9.70 -2.45 9.44
CA ALA A 10 10.72 -2.20 8.43
C ALA A 10 10.64 -3.20 7.25
N THR A 11 10.35 -4.47 7.55
CA THR A 11 10.18 -5.51 6.51
C THR A 11 8.90 -5.30 5.73
N PHE A 12 7.79 -4.97 6.41
CA PHE A 12 6.52 -4.66 5.77
C PHE A 12 6.64 -3.44 4.86
N GLN A 13 7.29 -2.37 5.34
CA GLN A 13 7.50 -1.15 4.57
C GLN A 13 8.35 -1.42 3.31
N ARG A 14 9.43 -2.22 3.40
CA ARG A 14 10.22 -2.61 2.21
C ARG A 14 9.43 -3.42 1.20
N LEU A 15 8.59 -4.34 1.68
CA LEU A 15 7.74 -5.16 0.83
C LEU A 15 6.66 -4.31 0.14
N MET A 16 5.99 -3.43 0.87
CA MET A 16 4.99 -2.52 0.31
C MET A 16 5.61 -1.49 -0.64
N ASP A 17 6.86 -1.07 -0.41
CA ASP A 17 7.60 -0.22 -1.35
C ASP A 17 7.86 -0.91 -2.69
N LEU A 18 8.09 -2.23 -2.69
CA LEU A 18 8.23 -3.02 -3.91
C LEU A 18 6.87 -3.21 -4.62
N VAL A 19 5.83 -3.58 -3.87
CA VAL A 19 4.49 -3.83 -4.42
C VAL A 19 3.86 -2.56 -4.98
N LEU A 20 3.97 -1.44 -4.27
CA LEU A 20 3.39 -0.15 -4.66
C LEU A 20 4.37 0.73 -5.47
N GLY A 21 5.48 0.17 -5.96
CA GLY A 21 6.48 0.89 -6.75
C GLY A 21 5.88 1.59 -7.97
N GLY A 22 5.82 2.92 -7.96
CA GLY A 22 5.20 3.75 -9.00
C GLY A 22 3.79 4.29 -8.67
N LEU A 23 3.12 3.75 -7.65
CA LEU A 23 1.90 4.35 -7.05
C LEU A 23 2.24 5.14 -5.78
N LYS A 24 3.33 4.76 -5.12
CA LYS A 24 3.88 5.44 -3.96
C LYS A 24 4.19 6.90 -4.32
N TRP A 25 3.69 7.84 -3.51
CA TRP A 25 3.81 9.29 -3.70
C TRP A 25 2.96 9.92 -4.81
N SER A 26 2.23 9.12 -5.60
CA SER A 26 1.26 9.64 -6.58
C SER A 26 -0.17 9.59 -6.05
N CYS A 27 -0.55 8.47 -5.44
CA CYS A 27 -1.90 8.26 -4.91
C CYS A 27 -1.94 7.39 -3.64
N ALA A 28 -0.82 6.80 -3.23
CA ALA A 28 -0.72 5.98 -2.03
C ALA A 28 0.55 6.31 -1.22
N LEU A 29 0.44 6.19 0.10
CA LEU A 29 1.52 6.36 1.07
C LEU A 29 1.47 5.21 2.08
N VAL A 30 2.62 4.59 2.34
CA VAL A 30 2.74 3.49 3.31
C VAL A 30 3.26 4.07 4.61
N TYR A 31 2.56 3.82 5.71
CA TYR A 31 2.95 4.26 7.05
C TYR A 31 2.77 3.12 8.05
N LEU A 32 3.90 2.60 8.56
CA LEU A 32 3.92 1.43 9.43
C LEU A 32 3.15 0.26 8.80
N ASP A 33 2.02 -0.12 9.39
CA ASP A 33 1.18 -1.24 8.97
C ASP A 33 0.03 -0.80 8.03
N ASP A 34 -0.15 0.50 7.82
CA ASP A 34 -1.26 1.07 7.06
C ASP A 34 -0.84 1.61 5.67
N ILE A 35 -1.76 1.50 4.71
CA ILE A 35 -1.62 2.12 3.38
C ILE A 35 -2.69 3.22 3.27
N ILE A 36 -2.23 4.46 3.18
CA ILE A 36 -3.06 5.65 3.03
C ILE A 36 -3.20 5.96 1.54
N VAL A 37 -4.40 5.84 0.99
CA VAL A 37 -4.72 6.26 -0.38
C VAL A 37 -5.35 7.66 -0.32
N TYR A 38 -4.93 8.58 -1.19
CA TYR A 38 -5.45 9.95 -1.21
C TYR A 38 -5.74 10.41 -2.64
N SER A 39 -6.77 11.24 -2.80
CA SER A 39 -7.25 11.69 -4.13
C SER A 39 -8.09 12.95 -4.02
N SER A 40 -8.21 13.70 -5.11
CA SER A 40 -8.92 14.99 -5.16
C SER A 40 -10.44 14.86 -5.28
N THR A 41 -10.93 13.75 -5.84
CA THR A 41 -12.36 13.47 -6.00
C THR A 41 -12.68 12.02 -5.63
N PHE A 42 -13.92 11.74 -5.24
CA PHE A 42 -14.35 10.39 -4.88
C PHE A 42 -14.19 9.40 -6.04
N GLN A 43 -14.50 9.81 -7.28
CA GLN A 43 -14.36 8.95 -8.46
C GLN A 43 -12.89 8.60 -8.74
N SER A 44 -11.98 9.57 -8.66
CA SER A 44 -10.54 9.30 -8.76
C SER A 44 -10.04 8.43 -7.61
N HIS A 45 -10.61 8.59 -6.42
CA HIS A 45 -10.30 7.76 -5.26
C HIS A 45 -10.61 6.30 -5.50
N LEU A 46 -11.79 5.97 -6.04
CA LEU A 46 -12.16 4.58 -6.37
C LEU A 46 -11.20 3.96 -7.40
N GLN A 47 -10.75 4.74 -8.40
CA GLN A 47 -9.77 4.26 -9.37
C GLN A 47 -8.42 3.96 -8.71
N HIS A 48 -7.92 4.86 -7.88
CA HIS A 48 -6.67 4.64 -7.14
C HIS A 48 -6.77 3.46 -6.17
N LEU A 49 -7.92 3.31 -5.50
CA LEU A 49 -8.18 2.20 -4.58
C LEU A 49 -8.14 0.86 -5.33
N ASN A 50 -8.80 0.78 -6.50
CA ASN A 50 -8.72 -0.40 -7.35
C ASN A 50 -7.28 -0.72 -7.78
N SER A 51 -6.51 0.27 -8.24
CA SER A 51 -5.11 0.05 -8.62
C SER A 51 -4.25 -0.44 -7.45
N VAL A 52 -4.46 0.09 -6.25
CA VAL A 52 -3.75 -0.34 -5.04
C VAL A 52 -4.12 -1.77 -4.66
N LEU A 53 -5.42 -2.11 -4.63
CA LEU A 53 -5.89 -3.45 -4.29
C LEU A 53 -5.45 -4.51 -5.32
N GLU A 54 -5.53 -4.18 -6.61
CA GLU A 54 -5.08 -5.06 -7.70
C GLU A 54 -3.59 -5.39 -7.57
N ARG A 55 -2.76 -4.39 -7.22
CA ARG A 55 -1.34 -4.63 -6.96
C ARG A 55 -1.09 -5.53 -5.76
N ILE A 56 -1.79 -5.29 -4.66
CA ILE A 56 -1.68 -6.14 -3.46
C ILE A 56 -2.07 -7.58 -3.81
N GLN A 57 -3.17 -7.76 -4.54
CA GLN A 57 -3.61 -9.09 -4.99
C GLN A 57 -2.57 -9.75 -5.92
N SER A 58 -2.03 -9.02 -6.88
CA SER A 58 -1.00 -9.53 -7.82
C SER A 58 0.29 -9.95 -7.12
N SER A 59 0.59 -9.36 -5.96
CA SER A 59 1.78 -9.68 -5.16
C SER A 59 1.66 -10.92 -4.29
N GLY A 60 0.49 -11.59 -4.29
CA GLY A 60 0.25 -12.82 -3.53
C GLY A 60 0.14 -12.60 -2.01
N LEU A 61 -0.19 -11.38 -1.57
CA LEU A 61 -0.34 -11.02 -0.16
C LEU A 61 -1.75 -11.27 0.40
N THR A 62 -2.66 -11.78 -0.42
CA THR A 62 -4.07 -12.10 -0.10
C THR A 62 -4.45 -13.46 -0.63
#